data_AF-A0A350F0K0-F1
#
_entry.id   AF-A0A350F0K0-F1
#
_cell.length_a   1.000
_cell.length_b   1.000
_cell.length_c   1.000
_cell.angle_alpha   90.00
_cell.angle_beta   90.00
_cell.angle_gamma   90.00
#
_symmetry.space_group_name_H-M   'P 1'
#
loop_
_entity.id
_entity.type
_entity.pdbx_description
1 polymer ?
#
loop_
_entity_poly.entity_id
_entity_poly.type
_entity_poly.pdbx_seq_one_letter_code
_entity_poly.pdbx_strand_id
1 'polypeptide(L)'
;MLSKLLGLVTPAPPLTNVKAPVAELLPRMNASPEAASLYQPGQSTGEYLQLLEKNQKPMESVNLLAHGMPEKDSVKWASESSKMVGDKLTPEDQQAVAAADKWLADPSPANQAA
;
A
#
# COMPACT_ATOMS: atom_id res chain seq x y z
N MET A 1 24.60 19.32 -33.75
CA MET A 1 24.94 19.28 -32.30
C MET A 1 23.63 19.26 -31.52
N LEU A 2 23.02 18.10 -31.30
CA LEU A 2 23.13 17.31 -30.06
C LEU A 2 22.93 18.16 -28.79
N SER A 3 21.67 18.38 -28.41
CA SER A 3 21.31 18.64 -27.02
C SER A 3 20.08 17.80 -26.68
N LYS A 4 20.32 16.89 -25.75
CA LYS A 4 19.44 15.82 -25.29
C LYS A 4 18.15 16.43 -24.72
N LEU A 5 17.01 15.95 -25.22
CA LEU A 5 15.76 15.90 -24.46
C LEU A 5 16.00 14.99 -23.25
N LEU A 6 16.59 15.54 -22.19
CA LEU A 6 16.54 14.94 -20.87
C LEU A 6 15.09 15.08 -20.42
N GLY A 7 14.32 14.00 -20.61
CA GLY A 7 13.04 13.83 -19.94
C GLY A 7 13.31 13.92 -18.45
N LEU A 8 13.02 15.08 -17.87
CA LEU A 8 13.05 15.28 -16.43
C LEU A 8 12.00 14.32 -15.85
N VAL A 9 12.46 13.18 -15.34
CA VAL A 9 11.65 12.37 -14.43
C VAL A 9 11.42 13.26 -13.24
N THR A 10 10.22 13.84 -13.18
CA THR A 10 9.79 14.57 -11.99
C THR A 10 9.71 13.53 -10.87
N PRO A 11 10.39 13.74 -9.74
CA PRO A 11 10.28 12.80 -8.63
C PRO A 11 8.81 12.71 -8.24
N ALA A 12 8.27 11.49 -8.16
CA ALA A 12 6.89 11.30 -7.71
C ALA A 12 6.73 11.95 -6.33
N PRO A 13 5.57 12.57 -6.06
CA PRO A 13 5.29 13.12 -4.75
C PRO A 13 5.46 12.02 -3.69
N PRO A 14 5.96 12.37 -2.49
CA PRO A 14 6.19 11.40 -1.44
C PRO A 14 4.87 10.72 -1.05
N LEU A 15 4.91 9.39 -0.92
CA LEU A 15 3.79 8.61 -0.40
C LEU A 15 3.67 8.88 1.11
N THR A 16 2.77 9.77 1.52
CA THR A 16 2.66 10.21 2.92
C THR A 16 2.13 9.14 3.86
N ASN A 17 1.37 8.18 3.33
CA ASN A 17 0.73 7.12 4.12
C ASN A 17 1.50 5.80 4.07
N VAL A 18 2.53 5.68 3.24
CA VAL A 18 3.40 4.50 3.21
C VAL A 18 4.66 4.80 4.01
N LYS A 19 4.75 4.23 5.22
CA LYS A 19 5.78 4.58 6.21
C LYS A 19 6.89 3.54 6.32
N ALA A 20 6.62 2.30 5.93
CA ALA A 20 7.59 1.22 6.04
C ALA A 20 8.70 1.34 4.96
N PRO A 21 9.98 1.12 5.32
CA PRO A 21 11.07 1.02 4.36
C PRO A 21 10.87 -0.16 3.40
N VAL A 22 11.24 0.02 2.12
CA VAL A 22 11.10 -1.02 1.09
C VAL A 22 11.78 -2.34 1.49
N ALA A 23 12.95 -2.26 2.13
CA ALA A 23 13.68 -3.45 2.61
C ALA A 23 12.85 -4.33 3.58
N GLU A 24 11.98 -3.72 4.40
CA GLU A 24 11.10 -4.44 5.32
C GLU A 24 9.87 -5.03 4.63
N LEU A 25 9.49 -4.47 3.48
CA LEU A 25 8.33 -4.86 2.70
C LEU A 25 8.63 -6.01 1.73
N LEU A 26 9.84 -6.06 1.18
CA LEU A 26 10.23 -7.06 0.18
C LEU A 26 9.88 -8.51 0.57
N PRO A 27 10.14 -8.98 1.81
CA PRO A 27 9.77 -10.34 2.22
C PRO A 27 8.24 -10.59 2.28
N ARG A 28 7.44 -9.53 2.45
CA ARG A 28 5.98 -9.60 2.57
C ARG A 28 5.29 -9.54 1.21
N MET A 29 5.91 -8.84 0.25
CA MET A 29 5.33 -8.58 -1.07
C MET A 29 5.26 -9.81 -1.99
N ASN A 30 5.95 -10.91 -1.65
CA ASN A 30 6.14 -12.06 -2.54
C ASN A 30 6.59 -11.61 -3.95
N ALA A 31 7.56 -10.69 -4.00
CA ALA A 31 8.00 -10.08 -5.25
C ALA A 31 8.68 -11.09 -6.17
N SER A 32 8.42 -10.99 -7.47
CA SER A 32 9.18 -11.75 -8.47
C SER A 32 10.68 -11.44 -8.40
N PRO A 33 11.59 -12.37 -8.75
CA PRO A 33 13.03 -12.10 -8.77
C PRO A 33 13.41 -10.86 -9.59
N GLU A 34 12.69 -10.61 -10.68
CA GLU A 34 12.87 -9.43 -11.52
C GLU A 34 12.50 -8.15 -10.76
N ALA A 35 11.37 -8.14 -10.05
CA ALA A 35 10.94 -6.99 -9.27
C ALA A 35 11.85 -6.73 -8.06
N ALA A 36 12.30 -7.79 -7.37
CA ALA A 36 13.23 -7.68 -6.25
C ALA A 36 14.59 -7.10 -6.70
N SER A 37 15.05 -7.46 -7.91
CA SER A 37 16.31 -6.97 -8.48
C SER A 37 16.28 -5.48 -8.86
N LEU A 38 15.10 -4.87 -8.96
CA LEU A 38 14.96 -3.43 -9.22
C LEU A 38 15.27 -2.59 -7.98
N TYR A 39 15.15 -3.15 -6.77
CA TYR A 39 15.39 -2.42 -5.53
C TYR A 39 16.88 -2.15 -5.31
N GLN A 40 17.20 -0.94 -4.88
CA GLN A 40 18.52 -0.53 -4.43
C GLN A 40 18.46 -0.06 -2.97
N PRO A 41 19.42 -0.45 -2.11
CA PRO A 41 19.47 0.01 -0.72
C PRO A 41 19.40 1.54 -0.61
N GLY A 42 18.53 2.04 0.27
CA GLY A 42 18.35 3.48 0.50
C GLY A 42 17.33 4.15 -0.42
N GLN A 43 16.73 3.43 -1.38
CA GLN A 43 15.59 3.95 -2.15
C GLN A 43 14.37 4.16 -1.24
N SER A 44 13.70 5.27 -1.45
CA SER A 44 12.38 5.53 -0.88
C SER A 44 11.33 4.63 -1.54
N THR A 45 10.21 4.43 -0.83
CA THR A 45 9.08 3.65 -1.35
C THR A 45 8.47 4.25 -2.62
N GLY A 46 8.45 5.58 -2.73
CA GLY A 46 7.98 6.27 -3.94
C GLY A 46 8.90 6.08 -5.15
N GLU A 47 10.21 6.01 -4.95
CA GLU A 47 11.18 5.70 -6.03
C GLU A 47 11.07 4.25 -6.47
N TYR A 48 10.91 3.32 -5.53
CA TYR A 48 10.73 1.91 -5.87
C TYR A 48 9.39 1.66 -6.59
N LEU A 49 8.30 2.32 -6.18
CA LEU A 49 7.01 2.26 -6.87
C LEU A 49 7.13 2.69 -8.34
N GLN A 50 7.81 3.81 -8.62
CA GLN A 50 8.05 4.26 -10.00
C GLN A 50 8.83 3.23 -10.82
N LEU A 51 9.81 2.54 -10.22
CA LEU A 51 10.54 1.48 -10.90
C LEU A 51 9.64 0.29 -11.23
N LEU A 52 8.77 -0.13 -10.30
CA LEU A 52 7.81 -1.19 -10.55
C LEU A 52 6.85 -0.82 -11.69
N GLU A 53 6.32 0.40 -11.69
CA GLU A 53 5.43 0.91 -12.75
C GLU A 53 6.13 0.96 -14.11
N LYS A 54 7.34 1.52 -14.17
CA LYS A 54 8.14 1.60 -15.39
C LYS A 54 8.49 0.22 -15.97
N ASN A 55 8.63 -0.79 -15.12
CA ASN A 55 8.91 -2.17 -15.51
C ASN A 55 7.64 -3.03 -15.62
N GLN A 56 6.45 -2.42 -15.64
CA GLN A 56 5.17 -3.10 -15.80
C GLN A 56 4.96 -4.23 -14.77
N LYS A 57 5.22 -3.92 -13.49
CA LYS A 57 5.05 -4.81 -12.33
C LYS A 57 3.83 -4.40 -11.49
N PRO A 58 2.60 -4.46 -12.02
CA PRO A 58 1.42 -3.90 -11.35
C PRO A 58 1.07 -4.64 -10.05
N MET A 59 1.28 -5.95 -9.99
CA MET A 59 0.99 -6.73 -8.78
C MET A 59 1.95 -6.37 -7.65
N GLU A 60 3.24 -6.21 -7.94
CA GLU A 60 4.21 -5.75 -6.95
C GLU A 60 3.98 -4.30 -6.53
N SER A 61 3.52 -3.42 -7.44
CA SER A 61 3.09 -2.06 -7.06
C SER A 61 1.94 -2.09 -6.06
N VAL A 62 0.93 -2.93 -6.29
CA VAL A 62 -0.19 -3.11 -5.36
C VAL A 62 0.31 -3.67 -4.03
N ASN A 63 1.15 -4.70 -4.04
CA ASN A 63 1.68 -5.31 -2.83
C ASN A 63 2.56 -4.35 -2.03
N LEU A 64 3.36 -3.52 -2.69
CA LEU A 64 4.17 -2.48 -2.04
C LEU A 64 3.29 -1.50 -1.27
N LEU A 65 2.21 -1.02 -1.89
CA LEU A 65 1.26 -0.11 -1.26
C LEU A 65 0.47 -0.79 -0.14
N ALA A 66 0.01 -2.02 -0.37
CA ALA A 66 -0.77 -2.79 0.59
C ALA A 66 0.00 -3.10 1.88
N HIS A 67 1.27 -3.50 1.76
CA HIS A 67 2.11 -3.80 2.93
C HIS A 67 2.78 -2.57 3.53
N GLY A 68 2.91 -1.48 2.76
CA GLY A 68 3.58 -0.26 3.18
C GLY A 68 2.74 0.67 4.06
N MET A 69 1.41 0.52 4.02
CA MET A 69 0.47 1.31 4.81
C MET A 69 0.39 0.79 6.25
N PRO A 70 0.40 1.67 7.28
CA PRO A 70 0.16 1.27 8.66
C PRO A 70 -1.16 0.49 8.79
N GLU A 71 -1.15 -0.59 9.55
CA GLU A 71 -2.32 -1.48 9.73
C GLU A 71 -3.60 -0.71 10.04
N LYS A 72 -3.50 0.29 10.95
CA LYS A 72 -4.62 1.14 11.32
C LYS A 72 -5.19 1.93 10.13
N ASP A 73 -4.32 2.49 9.29
CA ASP A 73 -4.73 3.26 8.12
C ASP A 73 -5.33 2.33 7.05
N SER A 74 -4.80 1.11 6.91
CA SER A 74 -5.34 0.08 6.01
C SER A 74 -6.75 -0.35 6.40
N VAL A 75 -6.98 -0.67 7.67
CA VAL A 75 -8.31 -1.04 8.18
C VAL A 75 -9.30 0.13 8.05
N LYS A 76 -8.84 1.36 8.29
CA LYS A 76 -9.66 2.57 8.12
C LYS A 76 -10.11 2.73 6.67
N TRP A 77 -9.16 2.66 5.73
CA TRP A 77 -9.47 2.77 4.31
C TRP A 77 -10.47 1.70 3.86
N ALA A 78 -10.31 0.44 4.31
CA ALA A 78 -11.23 -0.64 3.98
C ALA A 78 -12.64 -0.40 4.56
N SER A 79 -12.74 -0.02 5.84
CA SER A 79 -14.03 0.33 6.48
C SER A 79 -14.74 1.48 5.77
N GLU A 80 -14.02 2.58 5.49
CA GLU A 80 -14.57 3.75 4.78
C GLU A 80 -15.02 3.39 3.36
N SER A 81 -14.24 2.59 2.64
CA SER A 81 -14.59 2.14 1.29
C SER A 81 -15.85 1.27 1.28
N SER A 82 -15.97 0.33 2.22
CA SER A 82 -17.16 -0.52 2.35
C SER A 82 -18.42 0.29 2.64
N LYS A 83 -18.32 1.34 3.48
CA LYS A 83 -19.44 2.23 3.79
C LYS A 83 -19.96 2.99 2.56
N MET A 84 -19.11 3.28 1.57
CA MET A 84 -19.53 3.94 0.33
C MET A 84 -20.47 3.08 -0.53
N VAL A 85 -20.48 1.76 -0.32
CA VAL A 85 -21.36 0.80 -1.00
C VAL A 85 -22.28 0.09 -0.01
N GLY A 86 -22.62 0.77 1.10
CA GLY A 86 -23.35 0.19 2.24
C GLY A 86 -24.68 -0.48 1.88
N ASP A 87 -25.35 -0.02 0.81
CA ASP A 87 -26.60 -0.58 0.28
C ASP A 87 -26.45 -1.99 -0.32
N LYS A 88 -25.22 -2.39 -0.64
CA LYS A 88 -24.89 -3.69 -1.24
C LYS A 88 -24.29 -4.69 -0.26
N LEU A 89 -24.02 -4.25 0.98
CA LEU A 89 -23.40 -5.10 1.99
C LEU A 89 -24.41 -6.09 2.57
N THR A 90 -24.00 -7.35 2.70
CA THR A 90 -24.79 -8.34 3.45
C THR A 90 -24.79 -7.99 4.95
N PRO A 91 -25.68 -8.57 5.76
CA PRO A 91 -25.62 -8.41 7.22
C PRO A 91 -24.26 -8.78 7.82
N GLU A 92 -23.60 -9.81 7.27
CA GLU A 92 -22.26 -10.24 7.70
C GLU A 92 -21.19 -9.20 7.36
N ASP A 93 -21.24 -8.61 6.16
CA ASP A 93 -20.33 -7.53 5.77
C ASP A 93 -20.51 -6.29 6.67
N GLN A 94 -21.75 -5.96 7.01
CA GLN A 94 -22.06 -4.85 7.92
C GLN A 94 -21.49 -5.10 9.33
N GLN A 95 -21.54 -6.34 9.83
CA GLN A 95 -20.90 -6.71 11.09
C GLN A 95 -19.38 -6.58 11.01
N ALA A 96 -18.76 -7.00 9.91
CA ALA A 96 -17.31 -6.84 9.70
C ALA A 96 -16.89 -5.36 9.70
N VAL A 97 -17.67 -4.48 9.05
CA VAL A 97 -17.43 -3.03 9.08
C VAL A 97 -17.55 -2.47 10.51
N ALA A 98 -18.54 -2.91 11.28
CA ALA A 98 -18.72 -2.48 12.67
C ALA A 98 -17.57 -2.96 13.58
N ALA A 99 -17.09 -4.20 13.40
CA ALA A 99 -15.93 -4.73 14.10
C ALA A 99 -14.65 -3.94 13.76
N ALA A 100 -14.43 -3.64 12.47
CA ALA A 100 -13.33 -2.80 12.01
C ALA A 100 -13.38 -1.40 12.66
N ASP A 101 -14.55 -0.76 12.72
CA ASP A 101 -14.73 0.55 13.36
C ASP A 101 -14.43 0.51 14.86
N LYS A 102 -14.86 -0.55 15.54
CA LYS A 102 -14.58 -0.76 16.97
C LYS A 102 -13.07 -0.91 17.21
N TRP A 103 -12.39 -1.70 16.39
CA TRP A 103 -10.94 -1.86 16.46
C TRP A 103 -10.20 -0.56 16.11
N LEU A 104 -10.69 0.24 15.16
CA LEU A 104 -10.10 1.55 14.83
C LEU A 104 -10.18 2.55 15.99
N ALA A 105 -11.26 2.50 16.77
CA ALA A 105 -11.43 3.30 17.98
C ALA A 105 -10.50 2.84 19.12
N ASP A 106 -10.36 1.53 19.31
CA ASP A 106 -9.46 0.92 20.30
C ASP A 106 -8.82 -0.37 19.73
N PRO A 107 -7.57 -0.33 19.24
CA PRO A 107 -6.91 -1.48 18.60
C PRO A 107 -6.32 -2.43 19.65
N SER A 108 -7.11 -2.76 20.67
CA SER A 108 -6.74 -3.73 21.69
C SER A 108 -6.90 -5.17 21.17
N PRO A 109 -6.13 -6.15 21.69
CA PRO A 109 -6.29 -7.56 21.30
C PRO A 109 -7.71 -8.09 21.46
N ALA A 110 -8.46 -7.56 22.44
CA ALA A 110 -9.86 -7.91 22.65
C ALA A 110 -10.77 -7.48 21.49
N ASN A 111 -10.53 -6.31 20.89
CA ASN A 111 -11.30 -5.85 19.72
C ASN A 111 -10.79 -6.44 18.40
N GLN A 112 -9.56 -6.96 18.36
CA GLN A 112 -9.02 -7.64 17.18
C GLN A 112 -9.61 -9.05 16.99
N ALA A 113 -10.01 -9.71 18.08
CA ALA A 113 -10.59 -11.05 18.07
C ALA A 113 -12.13 -11.07 18.01
N ALA A 114 -12.77 -9.90 18.03
CA ALA A 114 -14.22 -9.72 18.06
C ALA A 114 -14.81 -9.67 16.65
#